data_AF-A0A0Q8PU59-F1
#
_entry.id   AF-A0A0Q8PU59-F1
#
_cell.length_a   1.000
_cell.length_b   1.000
_cell.length_c   1.000
_cell.angle_alpha   90.00
_cell.angle_beta   90.00
_cell.angle_gamma   90.00
#
_symmetry.space_group_name_H-M   'P 1'
#
loop_
_entity.id
_entity.type
_entity.pdbx_description
1 polymer ?
#
loop_
_entity_poly.entity_id
_entity_poly.type
_entity_poly.pdbx_seq_one_letter_code
_entity_poly.pdbx_strand_id
1 'polypeptide(L)'
;MAATAVVLLLLAAGAVVLLRPEPEQRAVPSPPPPSSAAPSPSPSPSPSPKVLPYLYFLPGTCLDYQPLSRTTAPAEARPCEQPHDGEVIADIVLPDGLTGEPAVQQAMTAACEPHLVEWEGRQGGGGPYFGRYLGPRLVHYQAGLRDATCIMSVTDQPGGRRLTGHLKGLGPS
;
A
#
# COMPACT_ATOMS: atom_id res chain seq x y z
N MET A 1 49.57 37.89 41.98
CA MET A 1 49.52 38.32 43.40
C MET A 1 48.21 39.08 43.54
N ALA A 2 47.29 38.86 44.48
CA ALA A 2 47.36 38.23 45.78
C ALA A 2 45.96 37.70 46.16
N ALA A 3 45.93 36.69 47.03
CA ALA A 3 44.76 36.14 47.67
C ALA A 3 44.20 37.09 48.74
N THR A 4 42.89 37.05 49.00
CA THR A 4 42.35 37.22 50.36
C THR A 4 40.89 36.79 50.45
N ALA A 5 40.61 35.96 51.46
CA ALA A 5 39.30 35.48 51.89
C ALA A 5 38.78 36.33 53.07
N VAL A 6 37.45 36.50 53.21
CA VAL A 6 36.74 36.90 54.44
C VAL A 6 35.29 36.38 54.30
N VAL A 7 34.92 35.22 54.86
CA VAL A 7 34.38 34.93 56.22
C VAL A 7 33.18 35.79 56.61
N LEU A 8 32.03 35.17 56.90
CA LEU A 8 31.12 35.56 58.01
C LEU A 8 30.12 34.43 58.29
N LEU A 9 30.42 33.67 59.35
CA LEU A 9 29.49 32.82 60.10
C LEU A 9 28.54 33.71 60.90
N LEU A 10 27.24 33.40 60.95
CA LEU A 10 26.43 33.65 62.14
C LEU A 10 25.45 32.49 62.41
N LEU A 11 25.71 31.86 63.56
CA LEU A 11 24.98 30.80 64.22
C LEU A 11 23.72 31.34 64.90
N ALA A 12 22.61 30.60 64.84
CA ALA A 12 21.57 30.66 65.86
C ALA A 12 20.98 29.27 66.07
N ALA A 13 21.46 28.63 67.13
CA ALA A 13 20.94 27.39 67.69
C ALA A 13 19.57 27.62 68.34
N GLY A 14 18.68 26.64 68.22
CA GLY A 14 17.38 26.65 68.87
C GLY A 14 16.60 25.37 68.59
N ALA A 15 17.06 24.28 69.21
CA ALA A 15 16.50 22.93 69.07
C ALA A 15 15.08 22.83 69.62
N VAL A 16 14.17 22.17 68.89
CA VAL A 16 13.20 21.22 69.47
C VAL A 16 12.87 20.16 68.41
N VAL A 17 13.41 18.97 68.67
CA VAL A 17 12.78 17.64 68.59
C VAL A 17 12.15 17.26 67.26
N LEU A 18 12.73 16.24 66.62
CA LEU A 18 12.08 14.93 66.43
C LEU A 18 13.15 13.97 65.88
N LEU A 19 13.50 12.96 66.67
CA LEU A 19 14.34 11.84 66.25
C LEU A 19 13.73 11.17 65.03
N ARG A 20 14.48 11.06 63.93
CA ARG A 20 14.24 10.05 62.89
C ARG A 20 15.55 9.45 62.37
N PRO A 21 15.52 8.15 62.07
CA PRO A 21 16.57 7.21 62.41
C PRO A 21 17.53 6.96 61.23
N GLU A 22 18.62 6.25 61.54
CA GLU A 22 19.68 5.82 60.64
C GLU A 22 19.17 5.30 59.28
N PRO A 23 19.92 5.53 58.19
CA PRO A 23 19.63 4.92 56.90
C PRO A 23 19.95 3.42 57.00
N GLU A 24 18.95 2.65 57.38
CA GLU A 24 18.97 1.20 57.26
C GLU A 24 19.19 0.83 55.79
N GLN A 25 20.27 0.11 55.56
CA GLN A 25 20.79 -0.30 54.27
C GLN A 25 19.75 -1.19 53.57
N ARG A 26 18.85 -0.56 52.81
CA ARG A 26 17.78 -1.27 52.12
C ARG A 26 18.37 -2.13 51.01
N ALA A 27 18.02 -3.41 51.06
CA ALA A 27 18.41 -4.46 50.14
C ALA A 27 18.38 -4.02 48.66
N VAL A 28 19.43 -4.41 47.93
CA VAL A 28 19.48 -4.32 46.47
C VAL A 28 18.33 -5.16 45.90
N PRO A 29 17.49 -4.61 45.01
CA PRO A 29 16.44 -5.40 44.37
C PRO A 29 17.06 -6.48 43.47
N SER A 30 16.53 -7.70 43.57
CA SER A 30 16.86 -8.81 42.66
C SER A 30 16.61 -8.42 41.19
N PRO A 31 17.42 -8.92 40.24
CA PRO A 31 17.18 -8.68 38.82
C PRO A 31 15.78 -9.18 38.41
N PRO A 32 15.07 -8.49 37.50
CA PRO A 32 13.77 -8.92 37.02
C PRO A 32 13.88 -10.29 36.32
N PRO A 33 12.84 -11.14 36.38
CA PRO A 33 12.82 -12.37 35.60
C PRO A 33 12.97 -12.05 34.10
N PRO A 34 13.57 -12.95 33.30
CA PRO A 34 13.69 -12.73 31.88
C PRO A 34 12.30 -12.50 31.28
N SER A 35 12.12 -11.33 30.65
CA SER A 35 10.94 -11.06 29.83
C SER A 35 10.84 -12.14 28.76
N SER A 36 9.86 -13.02 28.88
CA SER A 36 9.44 -13.90 27.79
C SER A 36 9.07 -13.00 26.62
N ALA A 37 9.93 -12.94 25.62
CA ALA A 37 9.62 -12.31 24.34
C ALA A 37 8.37 -13.00 23.79
N ALA A 38 7.31 -12.22 23.56
CA ALA A 38 6.15 -12.71 22.83
C ALA A 38 6.64 -13.21 21.46
N PRO A 39 6.17 -14.38 20.97
CA PRO A 39 6.56 -14.84 19.65
C PRO A 39 6.16 -13.79 18.60
N SER A 40 7.12 -13.37 17.78
CA SER A 40 6.84 -12.49 16.65
C SER A 40 5.71 -13.08 15.79
N PRO A 41 4.78 -12.24 15.27
CA PRO A 41 3.78 -12.72 14.33
C PRO A 41 4.51 -13.34 13.14
N SER A 42 4.22 -14.61 12.87
CA SER A 42 4.76 -15.32 11.71
C SER A 42 4.35 -14.55 10.44
N PRO A 43 5.26 -14.31 9.48
CA PRO A 43 4.88 -13.69 8.21
C PRO A 43 3.78 -14.54 7.58
N SER A 44 2.64 -13.90 7.28
CA SER A 44 1.56 -14.53 6.54
C SER A 44 2.10 -14.97 5.17
N PRO A 45 1.76 -16.17 4.66
CA PRO A 45 2.27 -16.61 3.38
C PRO A 45 1.85 -15.62 2.29
N SER A 46 2.82 -15.04 1.58
CA SER A 46 2.53 -14.35 0.32
C SER A 46 1.86 -15.35 -0.61
N PRO A 47 0.73 -15.00 -1.25
CA PRO A 47 0.12 -15.87 -2.24
C PRO A 47 1.14 -16.19 -3.33
N SER A 48 1.27 -17.47 -3.66
CA SER A 48 2.12 -17.91 -4.76
C SER A 48 1.72 -17.17 -6.05
N PRO A 49 2.68 -16.73 -6.87
CA PRO A 49 2.37 -16.04 -8.12
C PRO A 49 1.46 -16.91 -8.98
N LYS A 50 0.28 -16.40 -9.33
CA LYS A 50 -0.63 -17.06 -10.26
C LYS A 50 -0.03 -16.98 -11.65
N VAL A 51 0.38 -18.11 -12.22
CA VAL A 51 0.95 -18.16 -13.58
C VAL A 51 -0.21 -18.29 -14.57
N LEU A 52 -0.53 -17.20 -15.26
CA LEU A 52 -1.54 -17.16 -16.31
C LEU A 52 -0.88 -17.10 -17.69
N PRO A 53 -1.47 -17.73 -18.74
CA PRO A 53 -0.97 -17.67 -20.11
C PRO A 53 -1.32 -16.35 -20.82
N TYR A 54 -1.66 -15.32 -20.06
CA TYR A 54 -2.00 -13.98 -20.52
C TYR A 54 -1.64 -12.95 -19.45
N LEU A 55 -1.62 -11.67 -19.83
CA LEU A 55 -1.26 -10.58 -18.94
C LEU A 55 -2.29 -10.40 -17.82
N TYR A 56 -1.78 -10.36 -16.59
CA TYR A 56 -2.57 -10.17 -15.38
C TYR A 56 -1.71 -9.42 -14.37
N PHE A 57 -2.25 -8.37 -13.79
CA PHE A 57 -1.56 -7.50 -12.84
C PHE A 57 -2.47 -7.26 -11.65
N LEU A 58 -1.89 -7.17 -10.45
CA LEU A 58 -2.65 -6.97 -9.21
C LEU A 58 -3.00 -5.49 -9.00
N PRO A 59 -4.06 -5.17 -8.23
CA PRO A 59 -4.40 -3.81 -7.84
C PRO A 59 -3.21 -3.03 -7.26
N GLY A 60 -3.10 -1.76 -7.64
CA GLY A 60 -1.95 -0.89 -7.32
C GLY A 60 -0.77 -1.02 -8.27
N THR A 61 -0.82 -1.94 -9.25
CA THR A 61 0.23 -2.02 -10.28
C THR A 61 0.06 -0.90 -11.29
N CYS A 62 1.09 -0.07 -11.44
CA CYS A 62 1.17 0.92 -12.52
C CYS A 62 1.78 0.28 -13.78
N LEU A 63 1.27 0.64 -14.94
CA LEU A 63 1.67 0.00 -16.20
C LEU A 63 1.61 0.92 -17.40
N ASP A 64 2.41 0.57 -18.40
CA ASP A 64 2.29 1.08 -19.76
C ASP A 64 1.36 0.15 -20.56
N TYR A 65 0.43 0.71 -21.33
CA TYR A 65 -0.63 -0.05 -22.00
C TYR A 65 -0.63 0.21 -23.50
N GLN A 66 -0.52 -0.87 -24.29
CA GLN A 66 -0.39 -0.87 -25.75
C GLN A 66 -1.26 0.14 -26.51
N PRO A 67 -2.60 0.19 -26.32
CA PRO A 67 -3.48 1.11 -27.04
C PRO A 67 -3.24 2.60 -26.72
N LEU A 68 -2.55 2.91 -25.62
CA LEU A 68 -2.23 4.27 -25.19
C LEU A 68 -0.77 4.64 -25.46
N SER A 69 0.10 3.63 -25.62
CA SER A 69 1.50 3.78 -26.01
C SER A 69 1.66 3.81 -27.53
N ARG A 70 2.66 4.52 -28.07
CA ARG A 70 3.02 4.46 -29.51
C ARG A 70 3.88 3.25 -29.86
N THR A 71 4.08 2.33 -28.93
CA THR A 71 4.93 1.15 -29.08
C THR A 71 4.10 -0.06 -29.51
N THR A 72 4.74 -1.18 -29.86
CA THR A 72 4.10 -2.50 -30.05
C THR A 72 4.40 -3.46 -28.88
N ALA A 73 5.02 -2.97 -27.82
CA ALA A 73 5.42 -3.76 -26.66
C ALA A 73 4.21 -4.10 -25.77
N PRO A 74 4.04 -5.35 -25.32
CA PRO A 74 2.92 -5.76 -24.47
C PRO A 74 2.83 -4.90 -23.20
N ALA A 75 1.66 -4.90 -22.54
CA ALA A 75 1.52 -4.14 -21.30
C ALA A 75 2.54 -4.62 -20.27
N GLU A 76 3.21 -3.67 -19.61
CA GLU A 76 4.34 -3.93 -18.72
C GLU A 76 4.19 -3.09 -17.45
N ALA A 77 4.50 -3.69 -16.30
CA ALA A 77 4.54 -2.96 -15.03
C ALA A 77 5.68 -1.94 -15.01
N ARG A 78 5.43 -0.78 -14.41
CA ARG A 78 6.37 0.34 -14.29
C ARG A 78 6.29 0.95 -12.89
N PRO A 79 7.34 1.62 -12.39
CA PRO A 79 7.25 2.39 -11.15
C PRO A 79 6.16 3.46 -11.24
N CYS A 80 5.34 3.58 -10.20
CA CYS A 80 4.21 4.49 -10.18
C CYS A 80 4.61 5.96 -10.12
N GLU A 81 5.78 6.27 -9.57
CA GLU A 81 6.34 7.62 -9.48
C GLU A 81 6.88 8.13 -10.82
N GLN A 82 6.90 7.27 -11.85
CA GLN A 82 7.26 7.63 -13.20
C GLN A 82 6.00 7.76 -14.07
N PRO A 83 6.06 8.54 -15.17
CA PRO A 83 4.94 8.61 -16.11
C PRO A 83 4.51 7.23 -16.61
N HIS A 84 3.23 6.89 -16.43
CA HIS A 84 2.63 5.61 -16.83
C HIS A 84 1.21 5.78 -17.36
N ASP A 85 0.72 4.80 -18.12
CA ASP A 85 -0.53 4.94 -18.88
C ASP A 85 -1.77 4.68 -18.02
N GLY A 86 -1.67 3.78 -17.04
CA GLY A 86 -2.77 3.46 -16.14
C GLY A 86 -2.32 2.68 -14.91
N GLU A 87 -3.23 2.56 -13.95
CA GLU A 87 -3.03 1.79 -12.73
C GLU A 87 -4.16 0.78 -12.56
N VAL A 88 -3.83 -0.43 -12.11
CA VAL A 88 -4.80 -1.49 -11.85
C VAL A 88 -5.65 -1.13 -10.65
N ILE A 89 -6.96 -1.04 -10.85
CA ILE A 89 -7.93 -0.66 -9.82
C ILE A 89 -8.67 -1.84 -9.19
N ALA A 90 -8.72 -2.98 -9.88
CA ALA A 90 -9.40 -4.18 -9.40
C ALA A 90 -8.99 -5.42 -10.21
N ASP A 91 -9.15 -6.59 -9.58
CA ASP A 91 -9.21 -7.87 -10.26
C ASP A 91 -10.64 -8.40 -10.21
N ILE A 92 -11.09 -9.02 -11.29
CA ILE A 92 -12.42 -9.59 -11.43
C ILE A 92 -12.34 -11.04 -11.90
N VAL A 93 -13.43 -11.77 -11.69
CA VAL A 93 -13.62 -13.11 -12.25
C VAL A 93 -14.84 -13.07 -13.17
N LEU A 94 -14.65 -13.47 -14.42
CA LEU A 94 -15.74 -13.52 -15.40
C LEU A 94 -16.78 -14.59 -15.03
N PRO A 95 -18.07 -14.34 -15.30
CA PRO A 95 -19.11 -15.33 -15.07
C PRO A 95 -18.95 -16.54 -15.99
N ASP A 96 -19.59 -17.65 -15.64
CA ASP A 96 -19.69 -18.83 -16.50
C ASP A 96 -20.64 -18.62 -17.69
N GLY A 97 -20.55 -19.51 -18.68
CA GLY A 97 -21.51 -19.60 -19.78
C GLY A 97 -21.33 -18.59 -20.92
N LEU A 98 -20.23 -17.83 -20.94
CA LEU A 98 -19.94 -16.91 -22.05
C LEU A 98 -19.55 -17.70 -23.31
N THR A 99 -20.12 -17.30 -24.44
CA THR A 99 -19.90 -17.96 -25.73
C THR A 99 -19.43 -16.94 -26.77
N GLY A 100 -18.23 -17.17 -27.32
CA GLY A 100 -17.62 -16.27 -28.30
C GLY A 100 -16.74 -15.17 -27.69
N GLU A 101 -15.74 -14.71 -28.45
CA GLU A 101 -14.84 -13.62 -28.07
C GLU A 101 -15.59 -12.32 -27.71
N PRO A 102 -16.63 -11.89 -28.45
CA PRO A 102 -17.36 -10.66 -28.11
C PRO A 102 -18.02 -10.72 -26.73
N ALA A 103 -18.58 -11.89 -26.35
CA ALA A 103 -19.23 -12.06 -25.05
C ALA A 103 -18.21 -11.98 -23.90
N VAL A 104 -17.02 -12.54 -24.09
CA VAL A 104 -15.92 -12.47 -23.10
C VAL A 104 -15.44 -11.01 -22.92
N GLN A 105 -15.27 -10.26 -24.01
CA GLN A 105 -14.88 -8.85 -23.96
C GLN A 105 -15.95 -7.95 -23.34
N GLN A 106 -17.22 -8.19 -23.70
CA GLN A 106 -18.35 -7.46 -23.12
C GLN A 106 -18.46 -7.73 -21.61
N ALA A 107 -18.27 -8.98 -21.19
CA ALA A 107 -18.30 -9.34 -19.77
C ALA A 107 -17.15 -8.69 -18.98
N MET A 108 -15.93 -8.65 -19.52
CA MET A 108 -14.82 -7.89 -18.90
C MET A 108 -15.17 -6.41 -18.76
N THR A 109 -15.72 -5.81 -19.81
CA THR A 109 -16.12 -4.39 -19.82
C THR A 109 -17.14 -4.12 -18.71
N ALA A 110 -18.23 -4.88 -18.69
CA ALA A 110 -19.33 -4.71 -17.73
C ALA A 110 -18.88 -4.97 -16.28
N ALA A 111 -18.00 -5.96 -16.07
CA ALA A 111 -17.49 -6.27 -14.73
C ALA A 111 -16.50 -5.21 -14.20
N CYS A 112 -15.75 -4.53 -15.08
CA CYS A 112 -14.83 -3.46 -14.66
C CYS A 112 -15.50 -2.10 -14.43
N GLU A 113 -16.63 -1.82 -15.08
CA GLU A 113 -17.35 -0.55 -14.97
C GLU A 113 -17.66 -0.09 -13.52
N PRO A 114 -18.22 -0.91 -12.62
CA PRO A 114 -18.49 -0.47 -11.25
C PRO A 114 -17.23 -0.09 -10.47
N HIS A 115 -16.11 -0.79 -10.72
CA HIS A 115 -14.82 -0.43 -10.10
C HIS A 115 -14.29 0.90 -10.63
N LEU A 116 -14.43 1.16 -11.93
CA LEU A 116 -14.07 2.44 -12.51
C LEU A 116 -14.85 3.57 -11.82
N VAL A 117 -16.18 3.46 -11.76
CA VAL A 117 -17.05 4.47 -11.11
C VAL A 117 -16.64 4.71 -9.65
N GLU A 118 -16.36 3.64 -8.90
CA GLU A 118 -15.89 3.75 -7.52
C GLU A 118 -14.59 4.55 -7.41
N TRP A 119 -13.58 4.18 -8.21
CA TRP A 119 -12.26 4.79 -8.14
C TRP A 119 -12.23 6.22 -8.69
N GLU A 120 -13.03 6.52 -9.70
CA GLU A 120 -13.28 7.89 -10.18
C GLU A 120 -13.84 8.78 -9.05
N GLY A 121 -14.81 8.26 -8.30
CA GLY A 121 -15.37 8.94 -7.13
C GLY A 121 -14.30 9.27 -6.09
N ARG A 122 -13.40 8.32 -5.81
CA ARG A 122 -12.26 8.52 -4.89
C ARG A 122 -11.27 9.60 -5.37
N GLN A 123 -11.20 9.86 -6.67
CA GLN A 123 -10.33 10.92 -7.18
C GLN A 123 -10.89 12.34 -6.96
N GLY A 124 -12.13 12.46 -6.49
CA GLY A 124 -12.86 13.69 -6.26
C GLY A 124 -13.97 13.96 -7.29
N GLY A 125 -14.25 13.02 -8.19
CA GLY A 125 -15.13 13.23 -9.33
C GLY A 125 -14.57 14.25 -10.35
N GLY A 126 -15.09 14.23 -11.57
CA GLY A 126 -14.69 15.21 -12.61
C GLY A 126 -13.54 14.80 -13.53
N GLY A 127 -13.42 13.50 -13.83
CA GLY A 127 -12.51 13.02 -14.88
C GLY A 127 -12.76 13.68 -16.24
N PRO A 128 -11.82 13.46 -17.17
CA PRO A 128 -12.00 12.18 -17.84
C PRO A 128 -11.02 11.14 -17.32
N TYR A 129 -11.58 10.11 -16.68
CA TYR A 129 -10.93 8.84 -16.42
C TYR A 129 -11.51 7.81 -17.38
N PHE A 130 -10.74 6.78 -17.69
CA PHE A 130 -11.14 5.78 -18.66
C PHE A 130 -10.76 4.38 -18.19
N GLY A 131 -11.74 3.49 -18.23
CA GLY A 131 -11.56 2.07 -17.97
C GLY A 131 -10.90 1.34 -19.14
N ARG A 132 -10.05 0.38 -18.81
CA ARG A 132 -9.48 -0.63 -19.69
C ARG A 132 -9.46 -1.97 -18.94
N TYR A 133 -9.25 -3.06 -19.68
CA TYR A 133 -9.14 -4.38 -19.11
C TYR A 133 -8.04 -5.19 -19.78
N LEU A 134 -7.47 -6.12 -19.01
CA LEU A 134 -6.65 -7.23 -19.49
C LEU A 134 -7.30 -8.52 -19.02
N GLY A 135 -7.25 -9.58 -19.80
CA GLY A 135 -7.88 -10.83 -19.40
C GLY A 135 -7.83 -11.92 -20.46
N PRO A 136 -8.59 -13.00 -20.25
CA PRO A 136 -8.53 -14.16 -21.12
C PRO A 136 -9.15 -13.84 -22.49
N ARG A 137 -8.53 -14.39 -23.54
CA ARG A 137 -9.23 -14.66 -24.80
C ARG A 137 -10.17 -15.85 -24.62
N LEU A 138 -11.11 -16.06 -25.53
CA LEU A 138 -12.10 -17.15 -25.47
C LEU A 138 -11.44 -18.51 -25.22
N VAL A 139 -10.31 -18.80 -25.87
CA VAL A 139 -9.58 -20.08 -25.70
C VAL A 139 -9.15 -20.32 -24.24
N HIS A 140 -8.72 -19.28 -23.53
CA HIS A 140 -8.32 -19.37 -22.12
C HIS A 140 -9.54 -19.41 -21.19
N TYR A 141 -10.58 -18.63 -21.53
CA TYR A 141 -11.86 -18.66 -20.82
C TYR A 141 -12.50 -20.06 -20.86
N GLN A 142 -12.52 -20.70 -22.03
CA GLN A 142 -13.03 -22.06 -22.22
C GLN A 142 -12.20 -23.11 -21.47
N ALA A 143 -10.93 -22.82 -21.19
CA ALA A 143 -10.07 -23.64 -20.34
C ALA A 143 -10.28 -23.38 -18.83
N GLY A 144 -11.27 -22.56 -18.45
CA GLY A 144 -11.61 -22.24 -17.06
C GLY A 144 -10.85 -21.06 -16.47
N LEU A 145 -9.99 -20.39 -17.25
CA LEU A 145 -9.24 -19.22 -16.79
C LEU A 145 -10.10 -17.96 -16.99
N ARG A 146 -10.57 -17.38 -15.89
CA ARG A 146 -11.61 -16.32 -15.90
C ARG A 146 -11.15 -15.01 -15.26
N ASP A 147 -9.93 -14.96 -14.75
CA ASP A 147 -9.40 -13.78 -14.07
C ASP A 147 -9.08 -12.67 -15.07
N ALA A 148 -9.52 -11.46 -14.78
CA ALA A 148 -9.22 -10.27 -15.56
C ALA A 148 -8.87 -9.10 -14.64
N THR A 149 -8.08 -8.19 -15.17
CA THR A 149 -7.54 -7.01 -14.50
C THR A 149 -8.26 -5.77 -15.04
N CYS A 150 -8.78 -4.92 -14.16
CA CYS A 150 -9.39 -3.64 -14.49
C CYS A 150 -8.39 -2.50 -14.27
N ILE A 151 -8.27 -1.61 -15.25
CA ILE A 151 -7.27 -0.55 -15.28
C ILE A 151 -7.98 0.79 -15.45
N MET A 152 -7.57 1.80 -14.69
CA MET A 152 -7.99 3.18 -14.88
C MET A 152 -6.85 4.03 -15.41
N SER A 153 -7.17 4.88 -16.38
CA SER A 153 -6.24 5.82 -17.04
C SER A 153 -6.85 7.22 -17.07
N VAL A 154 -6.03 8.23 -17.38
CA VAL A 154 -6.46 9.65 -17.50
C VAL A 154 -6.59 10.12 -18.95
N THR A 155 -6.53 9.19 -19.91
CA THR A 155 -6.70 9.43 -21.34
C THR A 155 -7.18 8.16 -22.05
N ASP A 156 -7.99 8.32 -23.09
CA ASP A 156 -8.35 7.25 -24.01
C ASP A 156 -7.55 7.29 -25.33
N GLN A 157 -6.70 8.30 -25.50
CA GLN A 157 -5.97 8.56 -26.75
C GLN A 157 -4.52 8.06 -26.68
N PRO A 158 -3.98 7.52 -27.79
CA PRO A 158 -2.56 7.23 -27.90
C PRO A 158 -1.69 8.47 -27.67
N GLY A 159 -0.70 8.35 -26.78
CA GLY A 159 0.21 9.44 -26.41
C GLY A 159 -0.47 10.60 -25.67
N GLY A 160 -1.64 10.36 -25.08
CA GLY A 160 -2.32 11.34 -24.23
C GLY A 160 -1.60 11.57 -22.89
N ARG A 161 -2.28 12.30 -22.00
CA ARG A 161 -1.76 12.57 -20.66
C ARG A 161 -1.54 11.27 -19.88
N ARG A 162 -0.48 11.22 -19.09
CA ARG A 162 -0.07 10.07 -18.29
C ARG A 162 -0.26 10.35 -16.80
N LEU A 163 -0.48 9.30 -16.02
CA LEU A 163 -0.36 9.36 -14.57
C LEU A 163 1.11 9.53 -14.19
N THR A 164 1.39 10.18 -13.06
CA THR A 164 2.77 10.43 -12.54
C THR A 164 2.94 10.01 -11.09
N GLY A 165 1.96 9.28 -10.58
CA GLY A 165 1.86 8.79 -9.22
C GLY A 165 0.66 7.88 -9.10
N HIS A 166 0.51 7.26 -7.93
CA HIS A 166 -0.66 6.44 -7.62
C HIS A 166 -1.95 7.25 -7.66
N LEU A 167 -3.03 6.57 -8.07
CA LEU A 167 -4.39 6.97 -7.79
C LEU A 167 -4.60 7.11 -6.29
N LYS A 168 -5.38 8.12 -5.89
CA LYS A 168 -5.64 8.40 -4.48
C LYS A 168 -6.26 7.18 -3.81
N GLY A 169 -5.57 6.65 -2.80
CA GLY A 169 -6.02 5.52 -1.98
C GLY A 169 -5.64 4.13 -2.50
N LEU A 170 -4.87 4.02 -3.58
CA LEU A 170 -4.42 2.74 -4.15
C LEU A 170 -2.94 2.42 -3.89
N GLY A 171 -2.10 3.46 -3.68
CA GLY A 171 -0.69 3.32 -3.31
C GLY A 171 -0.46 3.00 -1.83
N PRO A 172 0.79 2.72 -1.42
CA PRO A 172 1.13 2.47 -0.02
C PRO A 172 0.81 3.69 0.84
N SER A 173 0.03 3.47 1.91
CA SER A 173 -0.33 4.48 2.93
C SER A 173 0.87 4.96 3.73
#